data_AF-A0A7Y4QP91-F1
#
_entry.id   AF-A0A7Y4QP91-F1
#
_cell.length_a   1.000
_cell.length_b   1.000
_cell.length_c   1.000
_cell.angle_alpha   90.00
_cell.angle_beta   90.00
_cell.angle_gamma   90.00
#
_symmetry.space_group_name_H-M   'P 1'
#
loop_
_entity.id
_entity.type
_entity.pdbx_description
1 polymer ?
#
loop_
_entity_poly.entity_id
_entity_poly.type
_entity_poly.pdbx_seq_one_letter_code
_entity_poly.pdbx_strand_id
1 'polypeptide(L)'
;MKPSHHTEWKRGSRAWVFTLAASSIACLLADFYKLCPMNLFTAFIFLPALVVLCGMALRDRTHGDGHVWRAVWIGMAGGLIAAVAYDVFRLPFVFAREWGLAGVVPPMNLFKVFPRFGAMVLGQPVEQEHYSVAAQIIGWIYHFSNGATFGVMYLALIGDARKRHWFWAVLFAVGLELGMLFTPYTSVFNIPLTARFVIVTMAAHGIFGVGLGWTVRRLWVRWLPI
;
A
#
# COMPACT_ATOMS: atom_id res chain seq x y z
N MET A 1 17.05 -21.21 -30.92
CA MET A 1 17.43 -20.81 -29.54
C MET A 1 16.48 -21.55 -28.59
N LYS A 2 16.97 -22.51 -27.80
CA LYS A 2 16.12 -23.25 -26.85
C LYS A 2 15.54 -22.28 -25.84
N PRO A 3 14.24 -22.34 -25.49
CA PRO A 3 13.74 -21.60 -24.34
C PRO A 3 14.47 -22.15 -23.12
N SER A 4 15.36 -21.34 -22.56
CA SER A 4 16.00 -21.69 -21.30
C SER A 4 14.91 -21.74 -20.24
N HIS A 5 14.83 -22.87 -19.55
CA HIS A 5 14.07 -23.05 -18.33
C HIS A 5 14.67 -22.14 -17.24
N HIS A 6 14.46 -20.83 -17.31
CA HIS A 6 14.71 -19.93 -16.18
C HIS A 6 13.43 -19.85 -15.36
N THR A 7 13.17 -20.85 -14.52
CA THR A 7 13.58 -20.92 -13.10
C THR A 7 13.26 -19.63 -12.35
N GLU A 8 12.15 -19.72 -11.62
CA GLU A 8 11.63 -18.82 -10.60
C GLU A 8 12.47 -17.61 -10.20
N TRP A 9 11.83 -16.43 -10.20
CA TRP A 9 12.37 -15.16 -9.71
C TRP A 9 13.23 -15.34 -8.45
N LYS A 10 14.53 -15.01 -8.59
CA LYS A 10 15.56 -15.25 -7.58
C LYS A 10 15.15 -14.68 -6.21
N ARG A 11 15.28 -15.51 -5.16
CA ARG A 11 14.93 -15.15 -3.77
C ARG A 11 15.63 -13.87 -3.30
N GLY A 12 16.89 -13.66 -3.68
CA GLY A 12 17.64 -12.45 -3.34
C GLY A 12 17.01 -11.18 -3.92
N SER A 13 16.64 -11.19 -5.20
CA SER A 13 15.98 -10.06 -5.85
C SER A 13 14.60 -9.77 -5.23
N ARG A 14 13.88 -10.82 -4.83
CA ARG A 14 12.59 -10.70 -4.13
C ARG A 14 12.75 -9.99 -2.78
N ALA A 15 13.74 -10.39 -1.99
CA ALA A 15 14.01 -9.77 -0.70
C ALA A 15 14.33 -8.27 -0.86
N TRP A 16 15.19 -7.91 -1.82
CA TRP A 16 15.50 -6.51 -2.10
C TRP A 16 14.27 -5.71 -2.53
N VAL A 17 13.46 -6.22 -3.46
CA VAL A 17 12.23 -5.56 -3.90
C VAL A 17 11.26 -5.38 -2.75
N PHE A 18 11.07 -6.41 -1.92
CA PHE A 18 10.22 -6.33 -0.74
C PHE A 18 10.71 -5.25 0.23
N THR A 19 12.00 -5.26 0.60
CA THR A 19 12.59 -4.32 1.55
C THR A 19 12.50 -2.87 1.05
N LEU A 20 12.82 -2.63 -0.23
CA LEU A 20 12.75 -1.30 -0.82
C LEU A 20 11.30 -0.79 -0.85
N ALA A 21 10.34 -1.63 -1.23
CA ALA A 21 8.93 -1.27 -1.22
C ALA A 21 8.39 -1.04 0.20
N ALA A 22 8.83 -1.84 1.18
CA ALA A 22 8.44 -1.73 2.58
C ALA A 22 8.89 -0.41 3.24
N SER A 23 9.86 0.31 2.65
CA SER A 23 10.27 1.62 3.16
C SER A 23 9.11 2.64 3.23
N SER A 24 8.09 2.51 2.37
CA SER A 24 6.90 3.37 2.36
C SER A 24 6.08 3.22 3.66
N ILE A 25 5.84 1.99 4.12
CA ILE A 25 5.15 1.79 5.41
C ILE A 25 6.11 1.97 6.59
N ALA A 26 7.38 1.66 6.42
CA ALA A 26 8.39 1.83 7.46
C ALA A 26 8.55 3.31 7.88
N CYS A 27 8.38 4.26 6.97
CA CYS A 27 8.45 5.69 7.33
C CYS A 27 7.36 6.08 8.35
N LEU A 28 6.17 5.51 8.22
CA LEU A 28 5.06 5.75 9.14
C LEU A 28 5.30 5.06 10.49
N LEU A 29 5.74 3.80 10.45
CA LEU A 29 6.05 3.03 11.66
C LEU A 29 7.19 3.69 12.46
N ALA A 30 8.24 4.16 11.77
CA ALA A 30 9.35 4.84 12.42
C ALA A 30 8.90 6.10 13.18
N ASP A 31 7.94 6.86 12.64
CA ASP A 31 7.38 8.03 13.31
C ASP A 31 6.49 7.65 14.50
N PHE A 32 5.63 6.63 14.34
CA PHE A 32 4.77 6.14 15.42
C PHE A 32 5.56 5.69 16.64
N TYR A 33 6.70 5.02 16.42
CA TYR A 33 7.62 4.58 17.47
C TYR A 33 8.67 5.64 17.85
N LYS A 34 8.57 6.86 17.33
CA LYS A 34 9.48 7.99 17.64
C LYS A 34 10.96 7.69 17.34
N LEU A 35 11.22 6.82 16.36
CA LEU A 35 12.56 6.46 15.91
C LEU A 35 13.12 7.48 14.92
N CYS A 36 12.27 7.96 14.00
CA CYS A 36 12.63 8.96 13.00
C CYS A 36 11.38 9.71 12.56
N PRO A 37 11.41 11.07 12.52
CA PRO A 37 10.33 11.85 11.95
C PRO A 37 10.03 11.46 10.50
N MET A 38 8.75 11.36 10.15
CA MET A 38 8.31 10.88 8.84
C MET A 38 8.85 11.75 7.68
N ASN A 39 9.00 13.06 7.87
CA ASN A 39 9.56 13.96 6.86
C ASN A 39 11.03 13.62 6.51
N LEU A 40 11.85 13.36 7.53
CA LEU A 40 13.25 12.97 7.35
C LEU A 40 13.36 11.57 6.76
N PHE A 41 12.61 10.60 7.30
CA PHE A 41 12.61 9.24 6.75
C PHE A 41 12.15 9.25 5.28
N THR A 42 11.13 10.04 4.96
CA THR A 42 10.62 10.17 3.60
C THR A 42 11.71 10.68 2.65
N ALA A 43 12.37 11.78 3.01
CA ALA A 43 13.38 12.41 2.18
C ALA A 43 14.66 11.56 1.99
N PHE A 44 15.14 10.93 3.07
CA PHE A 44 16.47 10.30 3.08
C PHE A 44 16.44 8.77 2.98
N ILE A 45 15.29 8.12 3.14
CA ILE A 45 15.18 6.66 3.07
C ILE A 45 14.14 6.24 2.05
N PHE A 46 12.88 6.66 2.18
CA PHE A 46 11.81 6.20 1.26
C PHE A 46 12.04 6.65 -0.18
N LEU A 47 12.28 7.95 -0.43
CA LEU A 47 12.51 8.45 -1.78
C LEU A 47 13.76 7.83 -2.44
N PRO A 48 14.93 7.73 -1.77
CA PRO A 48 16.06 6.98 -2.30
C PRO A 48 15.76 5.50 -2.55
N ALA A 49 15.05 4.81 -1.65
CA ALA A 49 14.66 3.42 -1.85
C ALA A 49 13.75 3.24 -3.07
N LEU A 50 12.82 4.18 -3.30
CA LEU A 50 11.97 4.21 -4.48
C LEU A 50 12.79 4.41 -5.76
N VAL A 51 13.77 5.33 -5.75
CA VAL A 51 14.69 5.53 -6.88
C VAL A 51 15.47 4.26 -7.19
N VAL A 52 16.01 3.59 -6.17
CA VAL A 52 16.73 2.31 -6.33
C VAL A 52 15.80 1.23 -6.88
N LEU A 53 14.58 1.10 -6.35
CA LEU A 53 13.59 0.13 -6.82
C LEU A 53 13.24 0.34 -8.31
N CYS A 54 12.98 1.59 -8.70
CA CYS A 54 12.72 1.96 -10.09
C CYS A 54 13.94 1.70 -10.99
N GLY A 55 15.15 2.04 -10.53
CA GLY A 55 16.39 1.77 -11.26
C GLY A 55 16.65 0.28 -11.46
N MET A 56 16.40 -0.55 -10.43
CA MET A 56 16.48 -2.00 -10.52
C MET A 56 15.48 -2.57 -11.54
N ALA A 57 14.22 -2.11 -11.50
CA ALA A 57 13.21 -2.52 -12.45
C ALA A 57 13.58 -2.14 -13.89
N LEU A 58 14.03 -0.90 -14.12
CA LEU A 58 14.43 -0.42 -15.45
C LEU A 58 15.64 -1.19 -15.98
N ARG A 59 16.65 -1.44 -15.15
CA ARG A 59 17.83 -2.24 -15.53
C ARG A 59 17.44 -3.68 -15.86
N ASP A 60 16.54 -4.28 -15.10
CA ASP A 60 16.05 -5.63 -15.36
C ASP A 60 15.25 -5.69 -16.67
N ARG A 61 14.51 -4.63 -17.02
CA ARG A 61 13.81 -4.52 -18.30
C ARG A 61 14.77 -4.54 -19.50
N THR A 62 15.92 -3.88 -19.39
CA THR A 62 16.84 -3.69 -20.54
C THR A 62 17.95 -4.74 -20.62
N HIS A 63 18.37 -5.29 -19.48
CA HIS A 63 19.53 -6.20 -19.40
C HIS A 63 19.27 -7.48 -18.60
N GLY A 64 18.07 -7.63 -18.01
CA GLY A 64 17.73 -8.75 -17.14
C GLY A 64 16.79 -9.77 -17.79
N ASP A 65 16.13 -10.56 -16.95
CA ASP A 65 15.14 -11.56 -17.36
C ASP A 65 13.69 -11.00 -17.31
N GLY A 66 13.55 -9.73 -16.94
CA GLY A 66 12.29 -9.00 -16.88
C GLY A 66 11.39 -9.36 -15.69
N HIS A 67 11.81 -10.26 -14.79
CA HIS A 67 11.01 -10.66 -13.64
C HIS A 67 10.81 -9.54 -12.63
N VAL A 68 11.86 -8.76 -12.33
CA VAL A 68 11.78 -7.63 -11.39
C VAL A 68 10.96 -6.51 -12.00
N TRP A 69 11.19 -6.17 -13.28
CA TRP A 69 10.41 -5.17 -14.00
C TRP A 69 8.91 -5.49 -13.92
N ARG A 70 8.56 -6.72 -14.30
CA ARG A 70 7.17 -7.20 -14.30
C ARG A 70 6.57 -7.19 -12.90
N ALA A 71 7.30 -7.65 -11.89
CA ALA A 71 6.83 -7.65 -10.50
C ALA A 71 6.57 -6.25 -9.97
N VAL A 72 7.47 -5.30 -10.22
CA VAL A 72 7.31 -3.92 -9.78
C VAL A 72 6.11 -3.27 -10.46
N TRP A 73 5.97 -3.38 -11.79
CA TRP A 73 4.84 -2.75 -12.50
C TRP A 73 3.49 -3.34 -12.18
N ILE A 74 3.38 -4.66 -12.22
CA ILE A 74 2.11 -5.33 -11.92
C ILE A 74 1.75 -5.11 -10.44
N GLY A 75 2.76 -5.08 -9.56
CA GLY A 75 2.58 -4.80 -8.14
C GLY A 75 2.04 -3.40 -7.90
N MET A 76 2.69 -2.38 -8.48
CA MET A 76 2.23 -1.00 -8.39
C MET A 76 0.80 -0.83 -8.94
N ALA A 77 0.53 -1.34 -10.15
CA ALA A 77 -0.80 -1.23 -10.77
C ALA A 77 -1.87 -1.96 -9.94
N GLY A 78 -1.59 -3.18 -9.48
CA GLY A 78 -2.48 -3.96 -8.63
C GLY A 78 -2.75 -3.27 -7.29
N GLY A 79 -1.72 -2.72 -6.67
CA GLY A 79 -1.81 -1.98 -5.42
C GLY A 79 -2.61 -0.68 -5.53
N LEU A 80 -2.42 0.08 -6.62
CA LEU A 80 -3.19 1.30 -6.89
C LEU A 80 -4.68 1.00 -7.13
N ILE A 81 -4.99 0.00 -7.95
CA ILE A 81 -6.38 -0.43 -8.19
C ILE A 81 -7.03 -0.92 -6.89
N ALA A 82 -6.29 -1.67 -6.07
CA ALA A 82 -6.73 -2.11 -4.76
C ALA A 82 -7.00 -0.94 -3.80
N ALA A 83 -6.13 0.07 -3.78
CA ALA A 83 -6.32 1.28 -2.96
C ALA A 83 -7.58 2.06 -3.38
N VAL A 84 -7.83 2.19 -4.69
CA VAL A 84 -9.06 2.81 -5.19
C VAL A 84 -10.29 2.00 -4.75
N ALA A 85 -10.27 0.68 -4.92
CA ALA A 85 -11.39 -0.18 -4.49
C ALA A 85 -11.64 -0.09 -2.97
N TYR A 86 -10.56 -0.05 -2.19
CA TYR A 86 -10.57 0.16 -0.75
C TYR A 86 -11.23 1.49 -0.36
N ASP A 87 -10.87 2.59 -1.01
CA ASP A 87 -11.44 3.91 -0.70
C ASP A 87 -12.88 4.04 -1.18
N VAL A 88 -13.22 3.51 -2.36
CA VAL A 88 -14.61 3.47 -2.87
C VAL A 88 -15.52 2.75 -1.89
N PHE A 89 -15.07 1.62 -1.32
CA PHE A 89 -15.83 0.92 -0.29
C PHE A 89 -16.05 1.75 0.98
N ARG A 90 -15.12 2.67 1.31
CA ARG A 90 -15.21 3.51 2.51
C ARG A 90 -16.11 4.73 2.33
N LEU A 91 -16.37 5.16 1.10
CA LEU A 91 -17.19 6.35 0.81
C LEU A 91 -18.56 6.34 1.51
N PRO A 92 -19.35 5.24 1.53
CA PRO A 92 -20.64 5.22 2.22
C PRO A 92 -20.54 5.47 3.72
N PHE A 93 -19.43 5.12 4.37
CA PHE A 93 -19.20 5.38 5.79
C PHE A 93 -18.70 6.81 6.03
N VAL A 94 -17.85 7.32 5.14
CA VAL A 94 -17.33 8.70 5.18
C VAL A 94 -18.45 9.71 5.01
N PHE A 95 -19.28 9.51 3.99
CA PHE A 95 -20.35 10.44 3.60
C PHE A 95 -21.73 9.98 4.05
N ALA A 96 -21.80 9.15 5.10
CA ALA A 96 -23.04 8.52 5.53
C ALA A 96 -24.14 9.54 5.86
N ARG A 97 -23.78 10.70 6.42
CA ARG A 97 -24.76 11.75 6.77
C ARG A 97 -25.19 12.52 5.53
N GLU A 98 -24.21 12.93 4.74
CA GLU A 98 -24.35 13.72 3.52
C GLU A 98 -25.17 12.97 2.46
N TRP A 99 -25.04 11.64 2.41
CA TRP A 99 -25.77 10.77 1.49
C TRP A 99 -27.07 10.20 2.08
N GLY A 100 -27.45 10.60 3.30
CA GLY A 100 -28.67 10.09 3.96
C GLY A 100 -28.63 8.60 4.33
N LEU A 101 -27.44 8.00 4.39
CA LEU A 101 -27.23 6.59 4.70
C LEU A 101 -26.99 6.31 6.19
N ALA A 102 -27.01 7.34 7.05
CA ALA A 102 -26.69 7.22 8.47
C ALA A 102 -27.61 6.26 9.26
N GLY A 103 -28.79 5.93 8.72
CA GLY A 103 -29.70 4.91 9.27
C GLY A 103 -29.35 3.47 8.89
N VAL A 104 -28.50 3.28 7.87
CA VAL A 104 -28.07 1.96 7.33
C VAL A 104 -26.63 1.66 7.69
N VAL A 105 -25.73 2.64 7.50
CA VAL A 105 -24.31 2.54 7.83
C VAL A 105 -23.89 3.65 8.79
N PRO A 106 -23.02 3.35 9.76
CA PRO A 106 -22.57 4.34 10.73
C PRO A 106 -21.66 5.39 10.05
N PRO A 107 -21.86 6.69 10.34
CA PRO A 107 -20.91 7.72 9.92
C PRO A 107 -19.54 7.52 10.58
N MET A 108 -18.49 7.53 9.79
CA MET A 108 -17.11 7.32 10.24
C MET A 108 -16.16 8.22 9.48
N ASN A 109 -15.35 9.00 10.19
CA ASN A 109 -14.36 9.89 9.58
C ASN A 109 -13.10 9.14 9.14
N LEU A 110 -13.27 8.20 8.22
CA LEU A 110 -12.25 7.26 7.74
C LEU A 110 -11.13 7.96 6.96
N PHE A 111 -11.43 9.07 6.27
CA PHE A 111 -10.47 9.81 5.44
C PHE A 111 -9.68 10.88 6.20
N LYS A 112 -9.93 11.06 7.51
CA LYS A 112 -9.20 12.07 8.31
C LYS A 112 -7.68 11.89 8.32
N VAL A 113 -7.20 10.69 8.07
CA VAL A 113 -5.77 10.34 8.12
C VAL A 113 -4.99 10.85 6.92
N PHE A 114 -5.63 11.09 5.78
CA PHE A 114 -4.94 11.49 4.55
C PHE A 114 -4.20 12.83 4.71
N PRO A 115 -4.86 13.95 5.06
CA PRO A 115 -4.14 15.21 5.30
C PRO A 115 -3.10 15.11 6.42
N ARG A 116 -3.29 14.22 7.40
CA ARG A 116 -2.34 14.01 8.50
C ARG A 116 -1.06 13.34 8.03
N PHE A 117 -1.15 12.37 7.13
CA PHE A 117 0.03 11.82 6.47
C PHE A 117 0.80 12.93 5.74
N GLY A 118 0.11 13.81 5.02
CA GLY A 118 0.78 14.93 4.36
C GLY A 118 1.41 15.92 5.32
N ALA A 119 0.75 16.24 6.43
CA ALA A 119 1.33 17.04 7.50
C ALA A 119 2.61 16.40 8.06
N MET A 120 2.60 15.10 8.34
CA MET A 120 3.76 14.34 8.83
C MET A 120 4.92 14.37 7.82
N VAL A 121 4.64 14.16 6.52
CA VAL A 121 5.65 14.23 5.46
C VAL A 121 6.22 15.65 5.30
N LEU A 122 5.39 16.68 5.50
CA LEU A 122 5.81 18.08 5.47
C LEU A 122 6.49 18.55 6.77
N GLY A 123 6.54 17.73 7.81
CA GLY A 123 7.07 18.11 9.13
C GLY A 123 6.18 19.11 9.88
N GLN A 124 4.89 19.16 9.57
CA GLN A 124 3.88 19.97 10.24
C GLN A 124 3.26 19.21 11.43
N PRO A 125 2.60 19.89 12.38
CA PRO A 125 1.83 19.23 13.44
C PRO A 125 0.80 18.25 12.87
N VAL A 126 0.67 17.08 13.49
CA VAL A 126 -0.25 16.02 13.02
C VAL A 126 -1.70 16.45 13.13
N GLU A 127 -2.07 17.14 14.20
CA GLU A 127 -3.40 17.72 14.40
C GLU A 127 -3.38 19.21 14.09
N GLN A 128 -4.29 19.63 13.22
CA GLN A 128 -4.46 21.01 12.77
C GLN A 128 -5.95 21.27 12.60
N GLU A 129 -6.41 22.49 12.89
CA GLU A 129 -7.79 22.90 12.60
C GLU A 129 -8.07 22.91 11.09
N HIS A 130 -7.08 23.37 10.32
CA HIS A 130 -7.13 23.42 8.86
C HIS A 130 -5.80 22.93 8.28
N TYR A 131 -5.86 21.95 7.38
CA TYR A 131 -4.69 21.48 6.66
C TYR A 131 -4.48 22.28 5.38
N SER A 132 -3.23 22.61 5.09
CA SER A 132 -2.86 23.22 3.81
C SER A 132 -3.21 22.32 2.61
N VAL A 133 -3.41 22.93 1.43
CA VAL A 133 -3.61 22.19 0.17
C VAL A 133 -2.44 21.23 -0.09
N ALA A 134 -1.21 21.63 0.25
CA ALA A 134 -0.03 20.78 0.14
C ALA A 134 -0.15 19.52 1.01
N ALA A 135 -0.58 19.66 2.27
CA ALA A 135 -0.80 18.51 3.16
C ALA A 135 -1.90 17.58 2.64
N GLN A 136 -2.97 18.10 2.04
CA GLN A 136 -3.99 17.27 1.40
C GLN A 136 -3.40 16.46 0.23
N ILE A 137 -2.74 17.13 -0.71
CA ILE A 137 -2.19 16.49 -1.91
C ILE A 137 -1.12 15.45 -1.55
N ILE A 138 -0.15 15.82 -0.71
CA ILE A 138 0.94 14.93 -0.30
C ILE A 138 0.38 13.74 0.49
N GLY A 139 -0.62 13.98 1.33
CA GLY A 139 -1.31 12.94 2.07
C GLY A 139 -1.94 11.88 1.18
N TRP A 140 -2.65 12.30 0.13
CA TRP A 140 -3.22 11.39 -0.86
C TRP A 140 -2.15 10.67 -1.69
N ILE A 141 -1.11 11.39 -2.13
CA ILE A 141 0.02 10.77 -2.86
C ILE A 141 0.67 9.68 -2.02
N TYR A 142 0.92 9.96 -0.73
CA TYR A 142 1.51 9.00 0.19
C TYR A 142 0.60 7.79 0.45
N HIS A 143 -0.71 8.01 0.61
CA HIS A 143 -1.69 6.92 0.74
C HIS A 143 -1.67 5.97 -0.47
N PHE A 144 -1.72 6.53 -1.68
CA PHE A 144 -1.64 5.73 -2.90
C PHE A 144 -0.25 5.10 -3.11
N SER A 145 0.84 5.75 -2.67
CA SER A 145 2.17 5.14 -2.72
C SER A 145 2.28 3.93 -1.80
N ASN A 146 1.68 3.97 -0.61
CA ASN A 146 1.53 2.80 0.26
C ASN A 146 0.75 1.68 -0.45
N GLY A 147 -0.41 2.00 -1.05
CA GLY A 147 -1.17 1.02 -1.84
C GLY A 147 -0.33 0.34 -2.93
N ALA A 148 0.36 1.15 -3.75
CA ALA A 148 1.24 0.67 -4.82
C ALA A 148 2.37 -0.22 -4.29
N THR A 149 3.08 0.22 -3.25
CA THR A 149 4.22 -0.52 -2.67
C THR A 149 3.77 -1.79 -1.95
N PHE A 150 2.60 -1.83 -1.33
CA PHE A 150 2.00 -3.06 -0.82
C PHE A 150 1.75 -4.10 -1.92
N GLY A 151 1.32 -3.67 -3.11
CA GLY A 151 1.18 -4.56 -4.24
C GLY A 151 2.53 -5.13 -4.73
N VAL A 152 3.59 -4.32 -4.71
CA VAL A 152 4.97 -4.76 -4.99
C VAL A 152 5.47 -5.74 -3.93
N MET A 153 5.28 -5.43 -2.65
CA MET A 153 5.60 -6.32 -1.53
C MET A 153 4.88 -7.66 -1.64
N TYR A 154 3.59 -7.64 -1.96
CA TYR A 154 2.79 -8.85 -2.15
C TYR A 154 3.37 -9.73 -3.26
N LEU A 155 3.68 -9.16 -4.44
CA LEU A 155 4.31 -9.91 -5.51
C LEU A 155 5.67 -10.49 -5.12
N ALA A 156 6.51 -9.69 -4.44
CA ALA A 156 7.77 -10.15 -3.88
C ALA A 156 7.59 -11.32 -2.92
N LEU A 157 6.56 -11.29 -2.09
CA LEU A 157 6.24 -12.34 -1.14
C LEU A 157 5.77 -13.63 -1.83
N ILE A 158 4.94 -13.55 -2.86
CA ILE A 158 4.37 -14.75 -3.50
C ILE A 158 5.21 -15.32 -4.65
N GLY A 159 6.07 -14.50 -5.26
CA GLY A 159 6.95 -14.86 -6.37
C GLY A 159 6.23 -15.01 -7.72
N ASP A 160 5.31 -15.97 -7.84
CA ASP A 160 4.57 -16.24 -9.09
C ASP A 160 3.06 -16.27 -8.85
N ALA A 161 2.37 -15.27 -9.39
CA ALA A 161 0.92 -15.12 -9.25
C ALA A 161 0.11 -16.22 -9.96
N ARG A 162 0.71 -17.04 -10.84
CA ARG A 162 0.04 -18.21 -11.45
C ARG A 162 -0.13 -19.36 -10.47
N LYS A 163 0.84 -19.52 -9.57
CA LYS A 163 0.92 -20.65 -8.63
C LYS A 163 0.16 -20.41 -7.34
N ARG A 164 -0.37 -19.21 -7.13
CA ARG A 164 -1.01 -18.80 -5.87
C ARG A 164 -2.44 -18.36 -6.11
N HIS A 165 -3.32 -18.80 -5.23
CA HIS A 165 -4.72 -18.39 -5.22
C HIS A 165 -4.84 -16.90 -4.84
N TRP A 166 -5.84 -16.20 -5.36
CA TRP A 166 -6.05 -14.76 -5.09
C TRP A 166 -6.28 -14.47 -3.60
N PHE A 167 -6.77 -15.46 -2.84
CA PHE A 167 -6.98 -15.37 -1.40
C PHE A 167 -5.72 -15.02 -0.60
N TRP A 168 -4.51 -15.33 -1.11
CA TRP A 168 -3.26 -14.90 -0.48
C TRP A 168 -3.12 -13.38 -0.40
N ALA A 169 -3.68 -12.64 -1.35
CA ALA A 169 -3.71 -11.17 -1.30
C ALA A 169 -4.66 -10.67 -0.21
N VAL A 170 -5.77 -11.37 0.05
CA VAL A 170 -6.68 -11.07 1.17
C VAL A 170 -5.99 -11.31 2.50
N LEU A 171 -5.34 -12.47 2.68
CA LEU A 171 -4.58 -12.75 3.91
C LEU A 171 -3.48 -11.73 4.14
N PHE A 172 -2.76 -11.33 3.08
CA PHE A 172 -1.75 -10.28 3.16
C PHE A 172 -2.35 -8.94 3.60
N ALA A 173 -3.43 -8.49 2.95
CA ALA A 173 -4.07 -7.20 3.26
C ALA A 173 -4.69 -7.16 4.67
N VAL A 174 -5.34 -8.25 5.09
CA VAL A 174 -5.86 -8.39 6.46
C VAL A 174 -4.72 -8.44 7.47
N GLY A 175 -3.61 -9.12 7.14
CA GLY A 175 -2.41 -9.12 7.97
C GLY A 175 -1.81 -7.72 8.14
N LEU A 176 -1.81 -6.89 7.10
CA LEU A 176 -1.39 -5.49 7.19
C LEU A 176 -2.28 -4.69 8.15
N GLU A 177 -3.61 -4.80 8.05
CA GLU A 177 -4.54 -4.13 8.96
C GLU A 177 -4.33 -4.57 10.41
N LEU A 178 -4.31 -5.88 10.66
CA LEU A 178 -4.04 -6.41 11.99
C LEU A 178 -2.70 -5.91 12.53
N GLY A 179 -1.65 -5.95 11.70
CA GLY A 179 -0.34 -5.40 12.03
C GLY A 179 -0.42 -3.94 12.44
N MET A 180 -1.13 -3.11 11.67
CA MET A 180 -1.33 -1.69 11.97
C MET A 180 -2.12 -1.46 13.26
N LEU A 181 -3.12 -2.29 13.57
CA LEU A 181 -3.88 -2.23 14.82
C LEU A 181 -3.03 -2.54 16.06
N PHE A 182 -1.94 -3.30 15.91
CA PHE A 182 -0.95 -3.53 16.99
C PHE A 182 0.09 -2.41 17.13
N THR A 183 0.04 -1.38 16.29
CA THR A 183 0.93 -0.21 16.38
C THR A 183 0.25 0.95 17.11
N PRO A 184 0.98 2.02 17.46
CA PRO A 184 0.40 3.26 17.96
C PRO A 184 -0.51 4.03 16.96
N TYR A 185 -0.87 3.45 15.81
CA TYR A 185 -1.69 4.11 14.77
C TYR A 185 -2.96 4.77 15.32
N THR A 186 -3.73 4.06 16.13
CA THR A 186 -5.01 4.55 16.65
C THR A 186 -4.81 5.68 17.67
N SER A 187 -3.77 5.62 18.51
CA SER A 187 -3.47 6.69 19.46
C SER A 187 -2.90 7.92 18.76
N VAL A 188 -1.98 7.75 17.81
CA VAL A 188 -1.38 8.85 17.02
C VAL A 188 -2.45 9.65 16.27
N PHE A 189 -3.46 8.96 15.73
CA PHE A 189 -4.55 9.62 15.01
C PHE A 189 -5.82 9.82 15.84
N ASN A 190 -5.79 9.61 17.15
CA ASN A 190 -6.96 9.75 18.02
C ASN A 190 -8.22 9.06 17.43
N ILE A 191 -8.06 7.80 17.03
CA ILE A 191 -9.10 6.94 16.47
C ILE A 191 -9.61 6.02 17.58
N PRO A 192 -10.89 6.10 17.97
CA PRO A 192 -11.47 5.19 18.94
C PRO A 192 -11.44 3.75 18.40
N LEU A 193 -10.70 2.87 19.07
CA LEU A 193 -10.64 1.45 18.74
C LEU A 193 -11.92 0.75 19.23
N THR A 194 -12.93 0.73 18.37
CA THR A 194 -14.22 0.08 18.63
C THR A 194 -14.36 -1.19 17.80
N ALA A 195 -15.18 -2.15 18.24
CA ALA A 195 -15.47 -3.36 17.46
C ALA A 195 -15.97 -3.01 16.04
N ARG A 196 -16.81 -1.97 15.94
CA ARG A 196 -17.30 -1.44 14.66
C ARG A 196 -16.17 -0.94 13.76
N PHE A 197 -15.24 -0.16 14.32
CA PHE A 197 -14.07 0.32 13.58
C PHE A 197 -13.28 -0.86 13.01
N VAL A 198 -12.94 -1.83 13.85
CA VAL A 198 -12.19 -3.03 13.44
C VAL A 198 -12.92 -3.81 12.34
N ILE A 199 -14.22 -4.04 12.47
CA ILE A 199 -15.00 -4.78 11.44
C ILE A 199 -14.96 -4.04 10.10
N VAL A 200 -15.19 -2.74 10.09
CA VAL A 200 -15.23 -1.93 8.86
C VAL A 200 -13.85 -1.86 8.21
N THR A 201 -12.78 -1.65 8.99
CA THR A 201 -11.41 -1.56 8.43
C THR A 201 -10.90 -2.91 7.95
N MET A 202 -11.23 -4.01 8.63
CA MET A 202 -10.93 -5.37 8.17
C MET A 202 -11.68 -5.70 6.88
N ALA A 203 -12.96 -5.34 6.77
CA ALA A 203 -13.74 -5.52 5.54
C ALA A 203 -13.14 -4.72 4.37
N ALA A 204 -12.75 -3.47 4.62
CA ALA A 204 -12.09 -2.63 3.62
C ALA A 204 -10.78 -3.28 3.14
N HIS A 205 -9.94 -3.78 4.05
CA HIS A 205 -8.71 -4.49 3.68
C HIS A 205 -8.97 -5.83 2.98
N GLY A 206 -10.07 -6.51 3.31
CA GLY A 206 -10.55 -7.66 2.52
C GLY A 206 -10.80 -7.27 1.06
N ILE A 207 -11.48 -6.15 0.83
CA ILE A 207 -11.75 -5.62 -0.52
C ILE A 207 -10.47 -5.20 -1.22
N PHE A 208 -9.54 -4.54 -0.51
CA PHE A 208 -8.20 -4.27 -1.02
C PHE A 208 -7.53 -5.55 -1.51
N GLY A 209 -7.52 -6.60 -0.68
CA GLY A 209 -6.90 -7.88 -1.01
C GLY A 209 -7.56 -8.57 -2.21
N VAL A 210 -8.89 -8.52 -2.34
CA VAL A 210 -9.60 -9.02 -3.52
C VAL A 210 -9.18 -8.26 -4.77
N GLY A 211 -9.18 -6.93 -4.72
CA GLY A 211 -8.78 -6.07 -5.84
C GLY A 211 -7.33 -6.33 -6.26
N LEU A 212 -6.42 -6.43 -5.30
CA LEU A 212 -5.02 -6.72 -5.52
C LEU A 212 -4.83 -8.09 -6.15
N GLY A 213 -5.39 -9.15 -5.54
CA GLY A 213 -5.24 -10.52 -5.99
C GLY A 213 -5.79 -10.75 -7.39
N TRP A 214 -6.96 -10.20 -7.69
CA TRP A 214 -7.58 -10.29 -9.01
C TRP A 214 -6.75 -9.56 -10.08
N THR A 215 -6.35 -8.32 -9.80
CA THR A 215 -5.61 -7.47 -10.74
C THR A 215 -4.24 -8.06 -11.03
N VAL A 216 -3.48 -8.41 -9.99
CA VAL A 216 -2.16 -9.01 -10.13
C VAL A 216 -2.24 -10.31 -10.93
N ARG A 217 -3.18 -11.21 -10.61
CA ARG A 217 -3.31 -12.47 -11.35
C ARG A 217 -3.64 -12.23 -12.82
N ARG A 218 -4.58 -11.32 -13.12
CA ARG A 218 -5.02 -11.02 -14.49
C ARG A 218 -3.89 -10.42 -15.32
N LEU A 219 -3.20 -9.41 -14.80
CA LEU A 219 -2.07 -8.78 -15.47
C LEU A 219 -0.90 -9.74 -15.63
N TRP A 220 -0.63 -10.56 -14.60
CA TRP A 220 0.45 -11.52 -14.64
C TRP A 220 0.20 -12.58 -15.71
N VAL A 221 -0.98 -13.18 -15.79
CA VAL A 221 -1.26 -14.20 -16.83
C VAL A 221 -1.19 -13.62 -18.25
N ARG A 222 -1.61 -12.37 -18.44
CA ARG A 222 -1.63 -11.71 -19.77
C ARG A 222 -0.29 -11.12 -20.19
N TRP A 223 0.69 -11.08 -19.30
CA TRP A 223 1.99 -10.49 -19.61
C TRP A 223 2.74 -11.36 -20.62
N LEU A 224 2.85 -10.85 -21.85
CA LEU A 224 3.69 -11.46 -22.87
C LEU A 224 5.17 -11.26 -22.48
N PRO A 225 6.03 -12.29 -22.60
CA PRO A 225 7.46 -12.10 -22.45
C PRO A 225 7.94 -11.07 -23.47
N ILE A 226 8.74 -10.11 -23.00
CA ILE A 226 9.44 -9.12 -23.84
C ILE A 226 10.71 -9.77 -24.37
#